data_AF-A0A956ZJK6-F1
#
_entry.id   AF-A0A956ZJK6-F1
#
_cell.length_a   1.000
_cell.length_b   1.000
_cell.length_c   1.000
_cell.angle_alpha   90.00
_cell.angle_beta   90.00
_cell.angle_gamma   90.00
#
_symmetry.space_group_name_H-M   'P 1'
#
loop_
_entity.id
_entity.type
_entity.pdbx_description
1 polymer ?
#
loop_
_entity_poly.entity_id
_entity_poly.type
_entity_poly.pdbx_seq_one_letter_code
_entity_poly.pdbx_strand_id
1 'polypeptide(L)'
;DERFIGLTGGTEDLENLQRQLGMNPAQKVPLNDKGDYAVDHGAYVLAFTAEDNLAHLVYPLGVTRDAWAHDIKKLVEEGWTES
;
A
#
# COMPACT_ATOMS: atom_id res chain seq x y z
N ASP A 1 8.13 0.46 -17.42
CA ASP A 1 6.82 1.01 -17.80
C ASP A 1 6.81 2.45 -17.34
N GLU A 2 6.79 3.41 -18.26
CA GLU A 2 6.85 4.85 -17.93
C GLU A 2 5.56 5.35 -17.25
N ARG A 3 4.51 4.52 -17.22
CA ARG A 3 3.22 4.84 -16.59
C ARG A 3 3.18 4.51 -15.10
N PHE A 4 4.21 3.81 -14.58
CA PHE A 4 4.31 3.49 -13.16
C PHE A 4 5.19 4.52 -12.45
N ILE A 5 4.64 5.15 -11.41
CA ILE A 5 5.36 6.10 -10.57
C ILE A 5 5.77 5.37 -9.28
N GLY A 6 7.08 5.18 -9.10
CA GLY A 6 7.65 4.72 -7.85
C GLY A 6 7.96 5.90 -6.93
N LEU A 7 7.60 5.79 -5.65
CA LEU A 7 7.93 6.77 -4.62
C LEU A 7 9.03 6.22 -3.70
N THR A 8 9.94 7.10 -3.28
CA THR A 8 11.01 6.80 -2.31
C THR A 8 11.13 7.95 -1.32
N GLY A 9 11.78 7.73 -0.19
CA GLY A 9 11.96 8.73 0.86
C GLY A 9 12.97 8.30 1.91
N GLY A 10 13.17 9.15 2.93
CA GLY A 10 13.97 8.79 4.10
C GLY A 10 13.31 7.69 4.92
N THR A 11 14.09 6.92 5.68
CA THR A 11 13.56 5.83 6.52
C THR A 11 12.45 6.33 7.46
N GLU A 12 12.67 7.45 8.14
CA GLU A 12 11.69 8.03 9.06
C GLU A 12 10.39 8.45 8.35
N ASP A 13 10.49 9.05 7.16
CA ASP A 13 9.32 9.44 6.36
C ASP A 13 8.50 8.20 5.95
N LEU A 14 9.18 7.13 5.51
CA LEU A 14 8.54 5.88 5.12
C LEU A 14 7.90 5.15 6.31
N GLU A 15 8.55 5.14 7.48
CA GLU A 15 7.99 4.58 8.70
C GLU A 15 6.76 5.37 9.15
N ASN A 16 6.83 6.71 9.12
CA ASN A 16 5.71 7.58 9.48
C ASN A 16 4.52 7.41 8.53
N LEU A 17 4.77 7.31 7.21
CA LEU A 17 3.74 7.02 6.22
C LEU A 17 3.02 5.70 6.52
N GLN A 18 3.78 4.63 6.78
CA GLN A 18 3.20 3.32 7.10
C GLN A 18 2.34 3.40 8.36
N ARG A 19 2.80 4.08 9.41
CA ARG A 19 2.03 4.28 10.65
C ARG A 19 0.76 5.07 10.44
N GLN A 20 0.78 6.13 9.63
CA GLN A 20 -0.40 6.93 9.29
C GLN A 20 -1.46 6.11 8.54
N LEU A 21 -1.02 5.14 7.73
CA LEU A 21 -1.89 4.18 7.04
C LEU A 21 -2.33 3.01 7.93
N GLY A 22 -2.01 3.03 9.24
CA GLY A 22 -2.33 1.95 10.17
C GLY A 22 -1.52 0.67 9.95
N MET A 23 -0.43 0.73 9.19
CA MET A 23 0.43 -0.41 8.88
C MET A 23 1.60 -0.52 9.86
N ASN A 24 2.05 -1.75 10.09
CA ASN A 24 3.34 -1.99 10.72
C ASN A 24 4.46 -1.55 9.78
N PRO A 25 5.46 -0.76 10.25
CA PRO A 25 6.59 -0.40 9.42
C PRO A 25 7.39 -1.62 8.97
N ALA A 26 7.83 -1.59 7.72
CA ALA A 26 8.72 -2.59 7.16
C ALA A 26 10.04 -2.66 7.94
N GLN A 27 10.57 -3.87 8.11
CA GLN A 27 11.77 -4.14 8.90
C GLN A 27 12.80 -4.91 8.08
N LYS A 28 14.08 -4.57 8.26
CA LYS A 28 15.18 -5.37 7.73
C LYS A 28 15.37 -6.60 8.60
N VAL A 29 15.34 -7.77 7.98
CA VAL A 29 15.58 -9.07 8.62
C VAL A 29 16.92 -9.61 8.11
N PRO A 30 17.93 -9.77 8.97
CA PRO A 30 19.21 -10.35 8.57
C PRO A 30 19.04 -11.75 7.97
N LEU A 31 19.65 -12.00 6.81
CA LEU A 31 19.67 -13.31 6.17
C LEU A 31 20.92 -14.11 6.56
N ASN A 32 22.00 -13.39 6.91
CA ASN A 32 23.27 -13.95 7.35
C ASN A 32 24.10 -12.90 8.09
N ASP A 33 25.23 -13.32 8.66
CA ASP A 33 26.15 -12.45 9.40
C ASP A 33 27.03 -11.57 8.48
N LYS A 34 26.86 -11.65 7.16
CA LYS A 34 27.65 -10.87 6.18
C LYS A 34 27.00 -9.55 5.77
N GLY A 35 25.84 -9.24 6.35
CA GLY A 35 25.12 -7.98 6.13
C GLY A 35 24.01 -8.06 5.09
N ASP A 36 23.75 -9.23 4.51
CA ASP A 36 22.59 -9.43 3.64
C ASP A 36 21.31 -9.40 4.48
N TYR A 37 20.25 -8.81 3.93
CA TYR A 37 18.95 -8.73 4.60
C TYR A 37 17.80 -8.92 3.61
N ALA A 38 16.70 -9.46 4.11
CA ALA A 38 15.38 -9.36 3.51
C ALA A 38 14.61 -8.21 4.16
N VAL A 39 13.55 -7.74 3.53
CA VAL A 39 12.64 -6.78 4.14
C VAL A 39 11.33 -7.49 4.43
N ASP A 40 10.99 -7.61 5.70
CA ASP A 40 9.63 -7.94 6.12
C ASP A 40 8.78 -6.69 5.94
N HIS A 41 7.68 -6.78 5.18
CA HIS A 41 6.84 -5.64 4.85
C HIS A 41 5.37 -6.05 4.75
N GLY A 42 4.48 -5.07 4.97
CA GLY A 42 3.06 -5.24 4.70
C GLY A 42 2.82 -5.48 3.21
N ALA A 43 2.08 -6.53 2.88
CA ALA A 43 1.64 -6.84 1.52
C ALA A 43 0.21 -6.32 1.32
N TYR A 44 0.09 -5.02 1.03
CA TYR A 44 -1.18 -4.33 0.84
C TYR A 44 -1.18 -3.56 -0.47
N VAL A 45 -2.37 -3.43 -1.05
CA VAL A 45 -2.66 -2.37 -2.01
C VAL A 45 -3.77 -1.50 -1.45
N LEU A 46 -3.59 -0.19 -1.50
CA LEU A 46 -4.53 0.80 -0.99
C LEU A 46 -5.07 1.62 -2.17
N ALA A 47 -6.38 1.82 -2.22
CA ALA A 47 -7.01 2.71 -3.20
C ALA A 47 -7.40 4.03 -2.54
N PHE A 48 -6.78 5.12 -2.97
CA PHE A 48 -7.07 6.48 -2.51
C PHE A 48 -8.06 7.17 -3.45
N THR A 49 -9.08 7.80 -2.90
CA THR A 49 -10.06 8.62 -3.65
C THR A 49 -9.53 10.03 -3.90
N ALA A 50 -9.85 10.61 -5.04
CA ALA A 50 -9.34 11.94 -5.42
C ALA A 50 -10.08 13.08 -4.71
N GLU A 51 -11.29 12.81 -4.25
CA GLU A 51 -12.21 13.78 -3.65
C GLU A 51 -11.75 14.19 -2.24
N ASP A 52 -11.25 13.23 -1.45
CA ASP A 52 -10.88 13.42 -0.04
C ASP A 52 -9.47 12.90 0.31
N ASN A 53 -8.76 12.28 -0.65
CA ASN A 53 -7.43 11.73 -0.46
C ASN A 53 -7.33 10.66 0.66
N LEU A 54 -8.42 9.91 0.87
CA LEU A 54 -8.49 8.84 1.87
C LEU A 54 -8.44 7.46 1.21
N ALA A 55 -7.84 6.50 1.93
CA ALA A 55 -7.76 5.10 1.50
C ALA A 55 -8.98 4.29 2.00
N HIS A 56 -10.11 4.39 1.31
CA HIS A 56 -11.35 3.71 1.72
C HIS A 56 -11.32 2.19 1.50
N LEU A 57 -10.51 1.70 0.55
CA LEU A 57 -10.38 0.28 0.24
C LEU A 57 -8.94 -0.21 0.41
N VAL A 58 -8.80 -1.36 1.10
CA VAL A 58 -7.51 -2.03 1.37
C VAL A 58 -7.57 -3.47 0.89
N TYR A 59 -6.60 -3.87 0.08
CA TYR A 59 -6.49 -5.20 -0.51
C TYR A 59 -5.25 -5.90 0.05
N PRO A 60 -5.39 -6.76 1.07
CA PRO A 60 -4.25 -7.49 1.63
C PRO A 60 -3.80 -8.63 0.70
N LEU A 61 -2.69 -9.28 1.08
CA LEU A 61 -2.21 -10.49 0.44
C LEU A 61 -3.34 -11.51 0.20
N GLY A 62 -3.39 -12.06 -1.01
CA GLY A 62 -4.37 -13.06 -1.43
C GLY A 62 -5.57 -12.48 -2.20
N VAL A 63 -5.80 -11.17 -2.15
CA VAL A 63 -6.78 -10.52 -3.04
C VAL A 63 -6.24 -10.53 -4.47
N THR A 64 -7.08 -10.97 -5.40
CA THR A 64 -6.68 -11.15 -6.80
C THR A 64 -6.68 -9.84 -7.56
N ARG A 65 -5.98 -9.82 -8.70
CA ARG A 65 -5.91 -8.61 -9.51
C ARG A 65 -7.29 -8.19 -10.08
N ASP A 66 -8.17 -9.15 -10.28
CA ASP A 66 -9.48 -8.86 -10.88
C ASP A 66 -10.46 -8.30 -9.84
N ALA A 67 -10.30 -8.65 -8.56
CA ALA A 67 -11.14 -8.17 -7.47
C ALA A 67 -10.98 -6.66 -7.23
N TRP A 68 -9.77 -6.18 -6.92
CA TRP A 68 -9.52 -4.74 -6.77
C TRP A 68 -9.76 -3.95 -8.07
N ALA A 69 -9.55 -4.52 -9.26
CA ALA A 69 -9.90 -3.83 -10.52
C ALA A 69 -11.41 -3.60 -10.68
N HIS A 70 -12.23 -4.59 -10.30
CA HIS A 70 -13.68 -4.45 -10.25
C HIS A 70 -14.11 -3.39 -9.23
N ASP A 71 -13.53 -3.43 -8.03
CA ASP A 71 -13.92 -2.53 -6.94
C ASP A 71 -13.48 -1.08 -7.21
N ILE A 72 -12.28 -0.87 -7.75
CA ILE A 72 -11.80 0.47 -8.17
C ILE A 72 -12.72 1.05 -9.24
N LYS A 73 -13.17 0.23 -10.21
CA LYS A 73 -14.12 0.70 -11.23
C LYS A 73 -15.42 1.20 -10.58
N LYS A 74 -15.99 0.44 -9.65
CA LYS A 74 -17.19 0.85 -8.92
C LYS A 74 -16.97 2.11 -8.10
N LEU A 75 -15.84 2.20 -7.39
CA LEU A 75 -15.47 3.37 -6.59
C LEU A 75 -15.42 4.65 -7.44
N VAL A 76 -14.93 4.56 -8.68
CA VAL A 76 -14.90 5.68 -9.62
C VAL A 76 -16.28 6.01 -10.19
N GLU A 77 -17.11 5.01 -10.49
CA GLU A 77 -18.43 5.20 -11.10
C GLU A 77 -19.49 5.69 -10.10
N GLU A 78 -19.42 5.21 -8.85
CA GLU A 78 -20.45 5.41 -7.83
C GLU A 78 -20.00 6.36 -6.71
N GLY A 79 -18.69 6.58 -6.57
CA GLY A 79 -18.10 7.29 -5.44
C GLY A 79 -18.03 6.42 -4.18
N TRP A 80 -17.37 6.94 -3.15
CA TRP A 80 -17.43 6.32 -1.82
C TRP A 80 -18.70 6.75 -1.09
N THR A 81 -19.43 5.76 -0.55
CA THR A 81 -20.55 5.98 0.37
C THR A 81 -20.34 5.12 1.61
N GLU A 82 -20.34 5.74 2.79
CA GLU A 82 -20.37 4.98 4.04
C GLU A 82 -21.66 4.16 4.11
N SER A 83 -21.52 2.86 4.41
CA SER A 83 -22.63 1.93 4.61
C SER A 83 -23.15 1.93 6.04
#